data_AF-A0A1G0UFD3-F1
#
_entry.id   AF-A0A1G0UFD3-F1
#
_cell.length_a   1.000
_cell.length_b   1.000
_cell.length_c   1.000
_cell.angle_alpha   90.00
_cell.angle_beta   90.00
_cell.angle_gamma   90.00
#
_symmetry.space_group_name_H-M   'P 1'
#
loop_
_entity.id
_entity.type
_entity.pdbx_description
1 polymer ?
#
loop_
_entity_poly.entity_id
_entity_poly.type
_entity_poly.pdbx_seq_one_letter_code
_entity_poly.pdbx_strand_id
1 'polypeptide(L)' 'MRTKVITLMVIIVLFTIFVTQNTEVIAVKAFFWQFEMSLIVLMTLACLLGAIAGFILLKVFSASGKRKDKSEIPANSGPN' A
#
# COMPACT_ATOMS: atom_id res chain seq x y z
N MET A 1 -5.16 -24.55 -18.53
CA MET A 1 -3.72 -24.76 -18.21
C MET A 1 -2.84 -23.95 -19.16
N ARG A 2 -2.89 -24.18 -20.48
CA ARG A 2 -2.07 -23.47 -21.48
C ARG A 2 -2.21 -21.94 -21.45
N THR A 3 -3.43 -21.41 -21.36
CA THR A 3 -3.66 -19.96 -21.27
C THR A 3 -3.02 -19.35 -20.03
N LYS A 4 -3.10 -20.01 -18.87
CA LYS A 4 -2.47 -19.53 -17.63
C LYS A 4 -0.94 -19.42 -17.76
N VAL A 5 -0.32 -20.40 -18.43
CA VAL A 5 1.12 -20.40 -18.70
C VAL A 5 1.51 -19.29 -19.68
N ILE A 6 0.75 -19.12 -20.77
CA ILE A 6 0.98 -18.05 -21.75
C ILE A 6 0.82 -16.68 -21.10
N THR A 7 -0.25 -16.47 -20.32
CA THR A 7 -0.47 -15.23 -19.57
C THR A 7 0.66 -14.99 -18.58
N LEU A 8 1.12 -16.00 -17.85
CA LEU A 8 2.25 -15.87 -16.93
C LEU A 8 3.53 -15.46 -17.68
N MET A 9 3.82 -16.09 -18.83
CA MET A 9 4.98 -15.74 -19.65
C MET A 9 4.92 -14.30 -20.15
N VAL A 10 3.75 -13.85 -20.63
CA VAL A 10 3.54 -12.46 -21.04
C VAL A 10 3.77 -11.50 -19.87
N ILE A 11 3.24 -11.82 -18.69
CA ILE A 11 3.45 -11.01 -17.47
C ILE A 11 4.94 -10.94 -17.12
N ILE A 12 5.67 -12.06 -17.17
CA ILE A 12 7.11 -12.08 -16.86
C ILE A 12 7.89 -11.21 -17.85
N VAL A 13 7.61 -11.32 -19.14
CA VAL A 13 8.27 -10.51 -20.17
C VAL A 13 7.98 -9.03 -19.97
N LEU A 14 6.71 -8.65 -19.78
CA LEU A 14 6.32 -7.27 -19.52
C LEU A 14 6.95 -6.73 -18.23
N PHE A 15 6.96 -7.52 -17.17
CA PHE A 15 7.60 -7.16 -15.90
C PHE A 15 9.11 -6.95 -16.06
N THR A 16 9.77 -7.82 -16.83
CA THR A 16 11.21 -7.69 -17.12
C THR A 16 11.51 -6.41 -17.90
N ILE A 17 10.70 -6.10 -18.91
CA ILE A 17 10.81 -4.84 -19.68
C ILE A 17 10.57 -3.65 -18.75
N PHE A 18 9.52 -3.69 -17.93
CA PHE A 18 9.24 -2.66 -16.94
C PHE A 18 10.44 -2.44 -16.00
N VAL A 19 10.97 -3.49 -15.38
CA VAL A 19 12.14 -3.34 -14.48
C VAL A 19 13.32 -2.74 -15.22
N THR A 20 13.66 -3.28 -16.40
CA THR A 20 14.83 -2.85 -17.18
C THR A 20 14.72 -1.38 -17.60
N GLN A 21 13.56 -0.95 -18.10
CA GLN A 21 13.34 0.45 -18.48
C GLN A 21 13.43 1.40 -17.26
N ASN A 22 13.03 0.95 -16.08
CA ASN A 22 13.06 1.75 -14.87
C ASN A 22 14.41 1.64 -14.10
N THR A 23 15.43 1.00 -14.66
CA THR A 23 16.79 0.98 -14.06
C THR A 23 17.58 2.27 -14.26
N GLU A 24 17.07 3.22 -15.06
CA GLU A 24 17.69 4.51 -15.29
C GLU A 24 18.03 5.21 -13.97
N VAL A 25 19.27 5.68 -13.86
CA VAL A 25 19.77 6.37 -12.67
C VAL A 25 19.32 7.83 -12.74
N ILE A 26 18.59 8.25 -11.71
CA ILE A 26 18.09 9.62 -11.56
C ILE A 26 18.67 10.28 -10.32
N ALA A 27 18.91 11.59 -10.42
CA ALA A 27 19.32 12.40 -9.28
C ALA A 27 18.09 12.89 -8.51
N VAL A 28 17.90 12.37 -7.31
CA VAL A 28 16.84 12.77 -6.39
C VAL A 28 17.36 13.89 -5.50
N LYS A 29 16.71 15.06 -5.57
CA LYS A 29 16.99 16.21 -4.70
C LYS A 29 15.92 16.29 -3.62
N ALA A 30 16.30 16.07 -2.37
CA ALA A 30 15.41 16.09 -1.22
C ALA A 30 15.92 17.12 -0.21
N PHE A 31 15.25 18.28 -0.14
CA PHE A 31 15.70 19.44 0.66
C PHE A 31 17.15 19.82 0.34
N PHE A 32 18.10 19.49 1.24
CA PHE A 32 19.53 19.75 1.08
C PHE A 32 20.34 18.52 0.63
N TRP A 33 19.67 17.39 0.43
CA TRP A 33 20.30 16.13 0.05
C TRP A 33 20.14 15.84 -1.44
N GLN A 34 21.19 15.26 -2.01
CA GLN A 34 21.23 14.78 -3.38
C GLN A 34 21.66 13.31 -3.35
N PHE A 35 20.86 12.44 -3.95
CA PHE A 35 21.17 11.03 -4.09
C PHE A 35 20.98 10.59 -5.52
N GLU A 36 21.84 9.69 -5.99
CA GLU A 36 21.67 9.03 -7.28
C GLU A 36 21.16 7.62 -7.02
N MET A 37 20.04 7.27 -7.66
CA MET A 37 19.43 5.97 -7.51
C MET A 37 18.62 5.61 -8.77
N SER A 38 18.46 4.33 -9.04
CA SER A 38 17.60 3.90 -10.12
C SER A 38 16.13 4.27 -9.86
N LEU A 39 15.43 4.70 -10.90
CA LEU A 39 14.03 5.13 -10.84
C LEU A 39 13.12 4.04 -10.24
N ILE A 40 13.39 2.76 -10.53
CA ILE A 40 12.66 1.62 -9.97
C ILE A 40 12.77 1.54 -8.44
N VAL A 41 13.94 1.88 -7.89
CA VAL A 41 14.16 1.89 -6.43
C VAL A 41 13.37 3.06 -5.84
N LEU A 42 13.37 4.22 -6.50
CA LEU A 42 12.61 5.38 -6.05
C LEU A 42 11.11 5.09 -6.06
N MET A 43 10.58 4.53 -7.14
CA MET A 43 9.17 4.14 -7.24
C MET A 43 8.78 3.13 -6.16
N THR A 44 9.61 2.12 -5.93
CA THR A 44 9.35 1.10 -4.91
C THR A 44 9.30 1.73 -3.51
N LEU A 45 10.27 2.58 -3.17
CA LEU A 45 10.29 3.28 -1.89
C LEU A 45 9.09 4.23 -1.74
N ALA A 46 8.75 4.99 -2.77
CA ALA A 46 7.59 5.89 -2.76
C ALA A 46 6.28 5.12 -2.53
N CYS A 47 6.08 3.99 -3.21
CA CYS A 47 4.93 3.11 -2.99
C CYS A 47 4.88 2.56 -1.55
N LEU A 48 6.00 2.08 -1.01
CA LEU A 48 6.07 1.56 0.36
C LEU A 48 5.75 2.65 1.38
N LEU A 49 6.36 3.83 1.25
CA LEU A 49 6.09 4.96 2.12
C LEU A 49 4.64 5.42 2.03
N GLY A 50 4.07 5.47 0.82
CA GLY A 50 2.66 5.78 0.59
C GLY A 50 1.72 4.77 1.24
N ALA A 51 2.02 3.47 1.12
CA ALA A 51 1.22 2.40 1.73
C ALA A 51 1.29 2.45 3.28
N ILE A 52 2.48 2.66 3.84
CA ILE A 52 2.67 2.82 5.29
C ILE A 52 1.93 4.06 5.79
N ALA A 53 2.09 5.21 5.12
CA ALA A 53 1.39 6.44 5.45
C ALA A 53 -0.13 6.26 5.37
N GLY A 54 -0.63 5.64 4.29
CA GLY A 54 -2.04 5.33 4.13
C GLY A 54 -2.60 4.43 5.23
N PHE A 55 -1.85 3.40 5.63
CA PHE A 55 -2.23 2.52 6.74
C PHE A 55 -2.28 3.25 8.08
N ILE A 56 -1.29 4.10 8.36
CA ILE A 56 -1.26 4.92 9.59
C ILE A 56 -2.44 5.88 9.59
N LEU A 57 -2.69 6.60 8.49
CA LEU A 57 -3.82 7.51 8.34
C LEU A 57 -5.14 6.79 8.58
N LEU A 58 -5.34 5.62 7.95
CA LEU A 58 -6.54 4.82 8.16
C LEU A 58 -6.75 4.47 9.64
N LYS A 59 -5.70 4.05 10.36
CA LYS A 59 -5.80 3.76 11.79
C LYS A 59 -6.13 4.99 12.63
N VAL A 60 -5.47 6.12 12.36
CA VAL A 60 -5.69 7.37 13.10
C VAL A 60 -7.12 7.88 12.90
N PHE A 61 -7.60 7.90 11.65
CA PHE A 61 -8.96 8.37 11.34
C PHE A 61 -10.06 7.35 11.70
N SER A 62 -9.81 6.04 11.58
CA SER A 62 -10.78 5.00 11.95
C SER A 62 -10.92 4.82 13.47
N ALA A 63 -9.86 5.09 14.25
CA ALA A 63 -9.94 5.07 15.72
C ALA A 63 -10.93 6.11 16.29
N SER A 64 -11.21 7.19 15.54
CA SER A 64 -12.15 8.21 15.96
C SER A 64 -13.63 7.83 15.75
N GLY A 65 -13.92 6.72 15.04
CA GLY A 65 -15.28 6.31 14.67
C GLY A 65 -15.96 5.29 15.59
N LYS A 66 -15.26 4.70 16.57
CA LYS A 66 -15.85 3.71 17.50
C LYS A 66 -16.45 4.37 18.76
N ARG A 67 -17.50 5.17 18.59
CA ARG A 67 -18.49 5.43 19.64
C ARG A 67 -19.89 5.44 19.02
N LYS A 68 -20.51 4.27 18.96
CA LYS A 68 -21.97 4.03 19.07
C LYS A 68 -22.25 2.62 18.55
N ASP A 69 -22.20 1.65 19.45
CA ASP A 69 -23.22 0.60 19.50
C ASP A 69 -23.03 -0.22 20.80
N LYS A 70 -23.49 0.34 21.93
CA LYS A 70 -23.72 -0.44 23.16
C LYS A 70 -24.73 0.24 24.08
N SER A 71 -25.92 0.49 23.56
CA SER A 71 -27.16 0.72 24.31
C SER A 71 -28.25 0.52 23.27
N GLU A 72 -29.02 -0.57 23.26
CA GLU A 72 -30.01 -0.92 24.27
C GLU A 72 -30.42 -2.40 24.07
N ILE A 73 -30.01 -3.28 24.97
CA ILE A 73 -30.86 -4.42 25.34
C ILE A 73 -30.91 -4.37 26.87
N PRO A 74 -31.94 -3.76 27.48
CA PRO A 74 -32.08 -3.82 28.91
C PRO A 74 -32.39 -5.27 29.30
N ALA A 75 -31.43 -5.85 30.02
CA ALA A 75 -31.65 -6.99 30.88
C ALA A 75 -32.71 -6.59 31.92
N ASN A 76 -33.95 -7.03 31.74
CA ASN A 76 -34.86 -7.18 32.86
C ASN A 76 -35.65 -8.47 32.74
N SER A 77 -35.02 -9.55 33.22
CA SER A 77 -35.67 -10.72 33.77
C SER A 77 -35.98 -10.47 35.25
N GLY A 78 -37.27 -10.30 35.60
CA GLY A 78 -37.88 -10.40 36.95
C GLY A 78 -37.69 -9.21 37.91
N PRO A 79 -38.61 -8.92 38.86
CA PRO A 79 -39.40 -9.89 39.64
C PRO A 79 -40.90 -9.58 39.85
N ASN A 80 -41.59 -10.60 40.41
CA ASN A 80 -42.96 -10.71 40.93
C ASN A 80 -43.98 -11.39 40.00
#